data_AF-A0AAT9WG93-F1
#
_entry.id   AF-A0AAT9WG93-F1
#
_cell.length_a   1.000
_cell.length_b   1.000
_cell.length_c   1.000
_cell.angle_alpha   90.00
_cell.angle_beta   90.00
_cell.angle_gamma   90.00
#
_symmetry.space_group_name_H-M   'P 1'
#
loop_
_entity.id
_entity.type
_entity.pdbx_description
1 polymer ?
#
loop_
_entity_poly.entity_id
_entity_poly.type
_entity_poly.pdbx_seq_one_letter_code
_entity_poly.pdbx_strand_id
1 'polypeptide(L)'
;MNTTTKAPAAKRTEPSAARAENPFLDGDLYKRTREYSPREAMFSKEMKAINERGAGKRNRDPLQAPSLKPLLGMVKKGLSLKDMFGQIIAGNDKGLWEPWLTAFGFEIRSVNYAPTGKRNAVIALDLGIGSKANALFAKEGVPNWRSLVVEDCAELKIRHATEKTPFEACAVFYLDK
;
A
#
# COMPACT_ATOMS: atom_id res chain seq x y z
N MET A 1 66.68 36.99 -21.42
CA MET A 1 65.57 37.92 -21.66
C MET A 1 65.00 37.62 -23.04
N ASN A 2 63.72 37.22 -23.11
CA ASN A 2 62.73 37.59 -24.12
C ASN A 2 61.49 36.72 -23.90
N THR A 3 60.55 37.28 -23.16
CA THR A 3 59.17 36.83 -22.97
C THR A 3 58.37 37.12 -24.25
N THR A 4 57.80 36.09 -24.88
CA THR A 4 56.75 36.28 -25.90
C THR A 4 55.43 35.80 -25.31
N THR A 5 54.68 36.76 -24.77
CA THR A 5 53.33 36.61 -24.22
C THR A 5 52.35 36.39 -25.38
N LYS A 6 51.79 35.19 -25.53
CA LYS A 6 50.61 34.97 -26.38
C LYS A 6 49.37 35.45 -25.62
N ALA A 7 48.63 36.38 -26.22
CA ALA A 7 47.36 36.88 -25.68
C ALA A 7 46.31 35.75 -25.63
N PRO A 8 45.42 35.72 -24.61
CA PRO A 8 44.34 34.74 -24.55
C PRO A 8 43.27 35.06 -25.61
N ALA A 9 42.82 34.03 -26.32
CA ALA A 9 41.76 34.13 -27.32
C ALA A 9 40.45 34.60 -26.67
N ALA A 10 39.81 35.61 -27.27
CA ALA A 10 38.51 36.11 -26.86
C ALA A 10 37.45 35.00 -26.96
N LYS A 11 36.78 34.68 -25.85
CA LYS A 11 35.57 33.83 -25.87
C LYS A 11 34.50 34.56 -26.66
N ARG A 12 34.04 33.93 -27.75
CA ARG A 12 32.88 34.38 -28.52
C ARG A 12 31.64 34.12 -27.67
N THR A 13 31.05 35.18 -27.11
CA THR A 13 29.75 35.11 -26.43
C THR A 13 28.68 35.00 -27.50
N GLU A 14 28.24 33.79 -27.82
CA GLU A 14 27.01 33.62 -28.60
C GLU A 14 25.83 34.10 -27.74
N PRO A 15 24.94 34.98 -28.26
CA PRO A 15 23.71 35.27 -27.55
C PRO A 15 22.86 34.01 -27.53
N SER A 16 22.58 33.50 -26.33
CA SER A 16 21.63 32.40 -26.11
C SER A 16 20.29 32.82 -26.72
N ALA A 17 19.96 32.27 -27.88
CA ALA A 17 18.63 32.41 -28.46
C ALA A 17 17.64 31.90 -27.41
N ALA A 18 16.80 32.80 -26.88
CA ALA A 18 15.69 32.41 -26.03
C ALA A 18 14.88 31.37 -26.79
N ARG A 19 14.80 30.16 -26.24
CA ARG A 19 14.07 29.04 -26.83
C ARG A 19 12.62 29.49 -26.95
N ALA A 20 12.11 29.64 -28.18
CA ALA A 20 10.73 30.02 -28.42
C ALA A 20 9.81 29.06 -27.64
N GLU A 21 8.89 29.61 -26.85
CA GLU A 21 7.88 28.83 -26.14
C GLU A 21 7.10 28.01 -27.16
N ASN A 22 7.18 26.69 -27.05
CA ASN A 22 6.54 25.78 -27.98
C ASN A 22 5.03 25.79 -27.72
N PRO A 23 4.19 26.27 -28.67
CA PRO A 23 2.75 26.39 -28.47
C PRO A 23 2.02 25.04 -28.33
N PHE A 24 2.71 23.92 -28.59
CA PHE A 24 2.20 22.56 -28.38
C PHE A 24 2.58 21.96 -27.03
N LEU A 25 3.47 22.62 -26.26
CA LEU A 25 3.82 22.24 -24.90
C LEU A 25 3.03 23.13 -23.95
N ASP A 26 1.72 22.87 -23.85
CA ASP A 26 0.89 23.49 -22.82
C ASP A 26 1.47 23.09 -21.44
N GLY A 27 2.04 24.06 -20.73
CA GLY A 27 2.64 23.84 -19.41
C GLY A 27 1.63 23.29 -18.39
N ASP A 28 0.33 23.48 -18.63
CA ASP A 28 -0.72 22.88 -17.81
C ASP A 28 -1.00 21.41 -18.16
N LEU A 29 -0.66 20.94 -19.37
CA LEU A 29 -0.75 19.52 -19.73
C LEU A 29 0.28 18.69 -18.93
N TYR A 30 1.48 19.21 -18.73
CA TYR A 30 2.51 18.56 -17.92
C TYR A 30 2.19 18.60 -16.42
N LYS A 31 1.50 19.65 -15.93
CA LYS A 31 1.02 19.70 -14.53
C LYS A 31 -0.13 18.72 -14.23
N ARG A 32 -0.92 18.35 -15.24
CA ARG A 32 -2.05 17.41 -15.08
C ARG A 32 -1.61 15.95 -14.90
N THR A 33 -0.35 15.64 -15.15
CA THR A 33 0.18 14.30 -14.91
C THR A 33 0.82 14.32 -13.53
N ARG A 34 0.17 13.74 -12.53
CA ARG A 34 0.78 13.54 -11.21
C ARG A 34 2.10 12.77 -11.42
N GLU A 35 3.23 13.43 -11.21
CA GLU A 35 4.54 12.78 -11.26
C GLU A 35 4.60 11.78 -10.11
N TYR A 36 4.46 10.49 -10.43
CA TYR A 36 4.68 9.43 -9.46
C TYR A 36 6.15 9.44 -9.06
N SER A 37 6.43 9.43 -7.76
CA SER A 37 7.78 9.14 -7.30
C SER A 37 8.24 7.77 -7.82
N PRO A 38 9.55 7.53 -8.00
CA PRO A 38 10.06 6.23 -8.44
C PRO A 38 9.53 5.05 -7.59
N ARG A 39 9.33 5.29 -6.29
CA ARG A 39 8.79 4.32 -5.35
C ARG A 39 7.32 4.00 -5.61
N GLU A 40 6.49 5.01 -5.88
CA GLU A 40 5.08 4.82 -6.23
C GLU A 40 4.92 4.13 -7.59
N ALA A 41 5.78 4.44 -8.57
CA ALA A 41 5.77 3.79 -9.86
C ALA A 41 6.10 2.29 -9.75
N MET A 42 7.11 1.92 -8.95
CA MET A 42 7.42 0.51 -8.68
C MET A 42 6.27 -0.20 -7.94
N PHE A 43 5.70 0.45 -6.93
CA PHE A 43 4.57 -0.11 -6.18
C PHE A 43 3.34 -0.32 -7.05
N SER A 44 3.01 0.63 -7.94
CA SER A 44 1.92 0.49 -8.90
C SER A 44 2.12 -0.71 -9.83
N LYS A 45 3.35 -0.92 -10.32
CA LYS A 45 3.70 -2.11 -11.12
C LYS A 45 3.59 -3.41 -10.32
N GLU A 46 4.08 -3.42 -9.08
CA GLU A 46 3.95 -4.56 -8.16
C GLU A 46 2.47 -4.91 -7.95
N MET A 47 1.64 -3.93 -7.62
CA MET A 47 0.21 -4.13 -7.37
C MET A 47 -0.54 -4.59 -8.62
N LYS A 48 -0.17 -4.10 -9.82
CA LYS A 48 -0.74 -4.60 -11.07
C LYS A 48 -0.40 -6.07 -11.27
N ALA A 49 0.86 -6.48 -11.07
CA ALA A 49 1.27 -7.88 -11.18
C ALA A 49 0.57 -8.78 -10.14
N ILE A 50 0.36 -8.28 -8.92
CA ILE A 50 -0.39 -8.99 -7.88
C ILE A 50 -1.87 -9.12 -8.26
N ASN A 51 -2.47 -8.06 -8.82
CA ASN A 51 -3.86 -8.09 -9.28
C ASN A 51 -4.08 -9.07 -10.44
N GLU A 52 -3.13 -9.15 -11.38
CA GLU A 52 -3.14 -10.13 -12.46
C GLU A 52 -3.06 -11.57 -11.95
N ARG A 53 -2.38 -11.81 -10.81
CA ARG A 53 -2.47 -13.11 -10.13
C ARG A 53 -3.89 -13.32 -9.60
N GLY A 54 -4.45 -12.36 -8.88
CA GLY A 54 -5.82 -12.43 -8.39
C GLY A 54 -5.97 -13.09 -7.01
N ALA A 55 -7.08 -12.77 -6.35
CA ALA A 55 -7.36 -13.14 -4.97
C ALA A 55 -7.97 -14.54 -4.80
N GLY A 56 -7.93 -15.06 -3.57
CA GLY A 56 -8.72 -16.22 -3.16
C GLY A 56 -8.28 -17.58 -3.69
N LYS A 57 -7.00 -17.70 -4.07
CA LYS A 57 -6.40 -18.94 -4.61
C LYS A 57 -6.12 -20.01 -3.57
N ARG A 58 -6.02 -19.61 -2.30
CA ARG A 58 -5.60 -20.47 -1.19
C ARG A 58 -6.64 -20.47 -0.07
N ASN A 59 -6.20 -20.45 1.20
CA ASN A 59 -7.09 -20.54 2.34
C ASN A 59 -7.63 -19.14 2.68
N ARG A 60 -8.93 -18.97 2.45
CA ARG A 60 -9.66 -17.71 2.68
C ARG A 60 -10.12 -17.50 4.11
N ASP A 61 -9.83 -18.44 5.01
CA ASP A 61 -10.07 -18.25 6.44
C ASP A 61 -8.92 -17.44 7.07
N PRO A 62 -9.17 -16.20 7.52
CA PRO A 62 -8.14 -15.35 8.11
C PRO A 62 -7.51 -15.92 9.39
N LEU A 63 -8.17 -16.85 10.10
CA LEU A 63 -7.59 -17.52 11.28
C LEU A 63 -6.59 -18.61 10.91
N GLN A 64 -6.58 -19.06 9.65
CA GLN A 64 -5.78 -20.19 9.17
C GLN A 64 -4.96 -19.87 7.91
N ALA A 65 -5.13 -18.68 7.33
CA ALA A 65 -4.43 -18.22 6.14
C ALA A 65 -2.90 -18.29 6.36
N PRO A 66 -2.17 -19.07 5.54
CA PRO A 66 -0.71 -19.18 5.65
C PRO A 66 0.00 -17.83 5.57
N SER A 67 -0.48 -16.91 4.74
CA SER A 67 0.06 -15.56 4.62
C SER A 67 -0.12 -14.70 5.86
N LEU A 68 -1.10 -14.99 6.72
CA LEU A 68 -1.34 -14.25 7.96
C LEU A 68 -0.66 -14.86 9.18
N LYS A 69 -0.09 -16.08 9.08
CA LYS A 69 0.65 -16.72 10.18
C LYS A 69 1.70 -15.81 10.84
N PRO A 70 2.51 -15.02 10.09
CA PRO A 70 3.46 -14.10 10.69
C PRO A 70 2.81 -13.08 11.64
N LEU A 71 1.57 -12.67 11.36
CA LEU A 71 0.83 -11.69 12.16
C LEU A 71 -0.01 -12.33 13.25
N LEU A 72 -0.61 -13.51 13.00
CA LEU A 72 -1.59 -14.14 13.90
C LEU A 72 -1.03 -14.42 15.30
N GLY A 73 0.25 -14.76 15.41
CA GLY A 73 0.92 -15.01 16.69
C GLY A 73 1.42 -13.76 17.41
N MET A 74 1.38 -12.59 16.76
CA MET A 74 1.90 -11.36 17.35
C MET A 74 0.96 -10.84 18.43
N VAL A 75 1.52 -10.57 19.61
CA VAL A 75 0.77 -10.07 20.77
C VAL A 75 0.89 -8.56 20.86
N LYS A 76 -0.26 -7.88 21.00
CA LYS A 76 -0.36 -6.46 21.32
C LYS A 76 -1.38 -6.26 22.43
N LYS A 77 -1.00 -5.48 23.45
CA LYS A 77 -1.84 -5.20 24.64
C LYS A 77 -2.39 -6.46 25.33
N GLY A 78 -1.57 -7.52 25.40
CA GLY A 78 -1.91 -8.77 26.08
C GLY A 78 -2.76 -9.74 25.26
N LEU A 79 -3.10 -9.42 24.01
CA LEU A 79 -3.91 -10.29 23.16
C LEU A 79 -3.20 -10.56 21.82
N SER A 80 -3.27 -11.79 21.31
CA SER A 80 -2.76 -12.10 19.97
C SER A 80 -3.73 -11.61 18.89
N LEU A 81 -3.24 -11.36 17.67
CA LEU A 81 -4.12 -11.00 16.55
C LEU A 81 -5.15 -12.10 16.27
N LYS A 82 -4.78 -13.38 16.42
CA LYS A 82 -5.71 -14.50 16.29
C LYS A 82 -6.84 -14.42 17.31
N ASP A 83 -6.52 -14.11 18.56
CA ASP A 83 -7.53 -13.98 19.61
C ASP A 83 -8.40 -12.73 19.37
N MET A 84 -7.84 -11.62 18.89
CA MET A 84 -8.63 -10.45 18.48
C MET A 84 -9.66 -10.81 17.43
N PHE A 85 -9.28 -11.55 16.38
CA PHE A 85 -10.23 -12.04 15.38
C PHE A 85 -11.29 -12.95 15.99
N GLY A 86 -10.90 -13.88 16.87
CA GLY A 86 -11.85 -14.75 17.58
C GLY A 86 -12.85 -13.96 18.43
N GLN A 87 -12.40 -12.93 19.14
CA GLN A 87 -13.26 -12.05 19.94
C GLN A 87 -14.22 -11.22 19.08
N ILE A 88 -13.81 -10.78 17.88
CA ILE A 88 -14.67 -10.08 16.93
C ILE A 88 -15.75 -11.03 16.37
N ILE A 89 -15.40 -12.28 16.09
CA ILE A 89 -16.32 -13.31 15.59
C ILE A 89 -17.34 -13.70 16.66
N ALA A 90 -16.90 -13.94 17.91
CA ALA A 90 -17.81 -14.07 19.05
C ALA A 90 -18.58 -12.76 19.32
N GLY A 91 -17.95 -11.67 18.88
CA GLY A 91 -18.28 -10.26 18.98
C GLY A 91 -18.55 -9.79 20.40
N ASN A 92 -17.64 -10.22 21.25
CA ASN A 92 -17.37 -9.56 22.52
C ASN A 92 -16.81 -8.14 22.22
N ASP A 93 -17.08 -7.20 23.11
CA ASP A 93 -16.57 -5.82 23.08
C ASP A 93 -16.78 -5.05 21.76
N LYS A 94 -18.02 -4.55 21.58
CA LYS A 94 -18.42 -3.77 20.39
C LYS A 94 -17.55 -2.50 20.25
N GLY A 95 -16.65 -2.47 19.26
CA GLY A 95 -15.94 -1.25 18.84
C GLY A 95 -14.59 -0.96 19.52
N LEU A 96 -14.07 -1.81 20.40
CA LEU A 96 -12.76 -1.57 21.06
C LEU A 96 -11.55 -2.07 20.25
N TRP A 97 -11.78 -2.77 19.14
CA TRP A 97 -10.75 -3.49 18.39
C TRP A 97 -9.98 -2.63 17.37
N GLU A 98 -10.60 -1.56 16.86
CA GLU A 98 -10.04 -0.77 15.75
C GLU A 98 -8.63 -0.24 16.05
N PRO A 99 -8.36 0.41 17.21
CA PRO A 99 -7.02 0.92 17.49
C PRO A 99 -5.96 -0.18 17.61
N TRP A 100 -6.38 -1.41 17.93
CA TRP A 100 -5.47 -2.54 18.11
C TRP A 100 -5.15 -3.17 16.75
N LEU A 101 -6.17 -3.38 15.92
CA LEU A 101 -6.03 -3.87 14.56
C LEU A 101 -5.20 -2.94 13.68
N THR A 102 -5.34 -1.62 13.85
CA THR A 102 -4.52 -0.66 13.12
C THR A 102 -3.02 -0.84 13.41
N ALA A 103 -2.63 -1.35 14.58
CA ALA A 103 -1.22 -1.64 14.89
C ALA A 103 -0.62 -2.71 13.97
N PHE A 104 -1.47 -3.57 13.40
CA PHE A 104 -1.13 -4.63 12.45
C PHE A 104 -1.35 -4.21 10.99
N GLY A 105 -1.86 -2.99 10.74
CA GLY A 105 -2.27 -2.54 9.41
C GLY A 105 -3.66 -3.00 8.98
N PHE A 106 -4.47 -3.52 9.91
CA PHE A 106 -5.85 -3.89 9.64
C PHE A 106 -6.82 -2.76 9.97
N GLU A 107 -7.86 -2.67 9.15
CA GLU A 107 -9.03 -1.81 9.35
C GLU A 107 -10.30 -2.66 9.37
N ILE A 108 -11.23 -2.30 10.26
CA ILE A 108 -12.58 -2.88 10.24
C ILE A 108 -13.40 -2.12 9.21
N ARG A 109 -13.92 -2.81 8.20
CA ARG A 109 -14.78 -2.20 7.16
C ARG A 109 -16.26 -2.30 7.50
N SER A 110 -16.69 -3.39 8.11
CA SER A 110 -18.06 -3.56 8.61
C SER A 110 -18.12 -4.68 9.63
N VAL A 111 -18.98 -4.56 10.63
CA VAL A 111 -19.31 -5.66 11.57
C VAL A 111 -20.81 -5.69 11.77
N ASN A 112 -21.40 -6.85 11.55
CA ASN A 112 -22.79 -7.08 11.91
C ASN A 112 -22.89 -7.41 13.41
N TYR A 113 -23.49 -6.51 14.20
CA TYR A 113 -23.75 -6.70 15.63
C TYR A 113 -25.20 -7.10 15.95
N ALA A 114 -25.98 -7.53 14.94
CA ALA A 114 -27.36 -7.94 15.15
C ALA A 114 -27.45 -9.09 16.18
N PRO A 115 -28.37 -9.03 17.16
CA PRO A 115 -28.50 -10.06 18.19
C PRO A 115 -28.89 -11.45 17.67
N THR A 116 -29.50 -11.52 16.47
CA THR A 116 -30.15 -12.72 15.93
C THR A 116 -29.64 -13.13 14.54
N GLY A 117 -28.40 -12.76 14.16
CA GLY A 117 -27.81 -13.12 12.86
C GLY A 117 -26.35 -13.54 12.95
N LYS A 118 -25.80 -14.09 11.85
CA LYS A 118 -24.36 -14.36 11.73
C LYS A 118 -23.56 -13.07 11.88
N ARG A 119 -22.46 -13.11 12.65
CA ARG A 119 -21.62 -11.94 12.93
C ARG A 119 -20.62 -11.73 11.81
N ASN A 120 -21.12 -11.29 10.67
CA ASN A 120 -20.30 -11.01 9.51
C ASN A 120 -19.40 -9.79 9.79
N ALA A 121 -18.13 -10.04 10.05
CA ALA A 121 -17.11 -9.01 10.17
C ALA A 121 -16.20 -9.02 8.94
N VAL A 122 -16.02 -7.85 8.34
CA VAL A 122 -15.17 -7.60 7.19
C VAL A 122 -14.00 -6.75 7.65
N ILE A 123 -12.80 -7.27 7.46
CA ILE A 123 -11.57 -6.55 7.75
C ILE A 123 -10.76 -6.38 6.46
N ALA A 124 -9.95 -5.33 6.41
CA ALA A 124 -9.06 -5.04 5.29
C ALA A 124 -7.63 -4.84 5.80
N LEU A 125 -6.67 -5.54 5.22
CA LEU A 125 -5.24 -5.32 5.45
C LEU A 125 -4.74 -4.29 4.44
N ASP A 126 -4.19 -3.18 4.92
CA ASP A 126 -3.55 -2.17 4.08
C ASP A 126 -2.30 -2.77 3.40
N LEU A 127 -2.28 -2.75 2.07
CA LEU A 127 -1.17 -3.17 1.23
C LEU A 127 -0.29 -2.00 0.79
N GLY A 128 -0.61 -0.77 1.20
CA GLY A 128 0.08 0.44 0.81
C GLY A 128 1.60 0.44 1.10
N ILE A 129 2.27 1.40 0.46
CA ILE A 129 3.71 1.66 0.69
C ILE A 129 3.97 2.02 2.15
N GLY A 130 3.03 2.73 2.78
CA GLY A 130 3.09 3.15 4.19
C GLY A 130 2.50 2.15 5.18
N SER A 131 2.08 0.97 4.73
CA SER A 131 1.40 -0.01 5.59
C SER A 131 2.24 -0.38 6.81
N LYS A 132 1.58 -0.40 7.98
CA LYS A 132 2.18 -0.87 9.24
C LYS A 132 2.58 -2.35 9.18
N ALA A 133 1.93 -3.13 8.31
CA ALA A 133 2.27 -4.54 8.10
C ALA A 133 3.66 -4.74 7.49
N ASN A 134 4.21 -3.75 6.77
CA ASN A 134 5.52 -3.85 6.14
C ASN A 134 6.62 -4.23 7.14
N ALA A 135 6.70 -3.53 8.27
CA ALA A 135 7.71 -3.79 9.29
C ALA A 135 7.50 -5.14 9.99
N LEU A 136 6.24 -5.56 10.14
CA LEU A 136 5.88 -6.82 10.80
C LEU A 136 6.27 -8.03 9.93
N PHE A 137 5.93 -8.00 8.65
CA PHE A 137 6.33 -9.05 7.71
C PHE A 137 7.83 -9.06 7.44
N ALA A 138 8.48 -7.89 7.38
CA ALA A 138 9.92 -7.81 7.22
C ALA A 138 10.66 -8.45 8.41
N LYS A 139 10.18 -8.23 9.64
CA LYS A 139 10.74 -8.87 10.85
C LYS A 139 10.67 -10.40 10.79
N GLU A 140 9.59 -10.94 10.22
CA GLU A 140 9.38 -12.38 10.06
C GLU A 140 10.02 -12.93 8.76
N GLY A 141 10.80 -12.11 8.04
CA GLY A 141 11.54 -12.55 6.85
C GLY A 141 10.68 -12.81 5.62
N VAL A 142 9.51 -12.16 5.49
CA VAL A 142 8.57 -12.35 4.38
C VAL A 142 8.54 -11.11 3.46
N PRO A 143 9.50 -10.95 2.52
CA PRO A 143 9.60 -9.74 1.71
C PRO A 143 8.48 -9.58 0.68
N ASN A 144 7.91 -10.68 0.16
CA ASN A 144 6.86 -10.69 -0.86
C ASN A 144 5.45 -10.85 -0.28
N TRP A 145 5.25 -10.43 0.97
CA TRP A 145 4.04 -10.69 1.75
C TRP A 145 2.74 -10.23 1.06
N ARG A 146 2.75 -9.12 0.32
CA ARG A 146 1.55 -8.60 -0.38
C ARG A 146 0.96 -9.62 -1.35
N SER A 147 1.82 -10.29 -2.13
CA SER A 147 1.37 -11.34 -3.06
C SER A 147 0.79 -12.52 -2.30
N LEU A 148 1.41 -12.93 -1.19
CA LEU A 148 0.94 -14.06 -0.39
C LEU A 148 -0.41 -13.75 0.26
N VAL A 149 -0.55 -12.55 0.82
CA VAL A 149 -1.78 -12.07 1.44
C VAL A 149 -2.91 -12.01 0.42
N VAL A 150 -2.65 -11.50 -0.79
CA VAL A 150 -3.67 -11.46 -1.84
C VAL A 150 -4.13 -12.86 -2.25
N GLU A 151 -3.23 -13.84 -2.33
CA GLU A 151 -3.61 -15.22 -2.66
C GLU A 151 -4.54 -15.87 -1.60
N ASP A 152 -4.43 -15.46 -0.34
CA ASP A 152 -5.31 -15.93 0.76
C ASP A 152 -6.51 -15.01 1.02
N CYS A 153 -6.55 -13.78 0.47
CA CYS A 153 -7.65 -12.86 0.75
C CYS A 153 -8.91 -13.20 -0.05
N ALA A 154 -10.05 -12.70 0.41
CA ALA A 154 -11.32 -12.88 -0.29
C ALA A 154 -11.45 -11.97 -1.51
N GLU A 155 -11.00 -10.73 -1.38
CA GLU A 155 -11.04 -9.72 -2.44
C GLU A 155 -9.81 -8.80 -2.33
N LEU A 156 -9.26 -8.39 -3.46
CA LEU A 156 -8.26 -7.33 -3.54
C LEU A 156 -8.95 -6.06 -4.03
N LYS A 157 -8.90 -4.99 -3.24
CA LYS A 157 -9.41 -3.68 -3.64
C LYS A 157 -8.24 -2.75 -3.94
N ILE A 158 -8.19 -2.27 -5.19
CA ILE A 158 -7.23 -1.26 -5.63
C ILE A 158 -8.00 -0.01 -6.03
N ARG A 159 -7.61 1.12 -5.44
CA ARG A 159 -8.06 2.45 -5.83
C ARG A 159 -6.86 3.20 -6.38
N HIS A 160 -6.89 3.47 -7.69
CA HIS A 160 -5.87 4.25 -8.33
C HIS A 160 -5.87 5.69 -7.78
N ALA A 161 -4.68 6.29 -7.75
CA ALA A 161 -4.55 7.67 -7.32
C ALA A 161 -5.31 8.59 -8.28
N THR A 162 -5.97 9.59 -7.72
CA THR A 162 -6.51 10.73 -8.46
C THR A 162 -5.77 12.00 -8.00
N GLU A 163 -6.18 13.16 -8.51
CA GLU A 163 -5.70 14.46 -8.03
C GLU A 163 -5.98 14.65 -6.53
N LYS A 164 -7.09 14.10 -6.03
CA LYS A 164 -7.56 14.31 -4.65
C LYS A 164 -7.33 13.10 -3.73
N THR A 165 -7.15 11.91 -4.29
CA THR A 165 -7.02 10.67 -3.51
C THR A 165 -5.69 9.97 -3.79
N PRO A 166 -4.93 9.56 -2.75
CA PRO A 166 -3.75 8.74 -2.96
C PRO A 166 -4.13 7.35 -3.50
N PHE A 167 -3.13 6.64 -4.01
CA PHE A 167 -3.28 5.23 -4.34
C PHE A 167 -3.53 4.43 -3.06
N GLU A 168 -4.56 3.60 -3.04
CA GLU A 168 -4.92 2.74 -1.92
C GLU A 168 -5.05 1.30 -2.43
N ALA A 169 -4.49 0.34 -1.70
CA ALA A 169 -4.68 -1.07 -1.99
C ALA A 169 -4.90 -1.82 -0.68
N CYS A 170 -5.92 -2.66 -0.61
CA CYS A 170 -6.18 -3.48 0.56
C CYS A 170 -6.66 -4.89 0.20
N ALA A 171 -6.25 -5.85 1.03
CA ALA A 171 -6.71 -7.22 0.97
C ALA A 171 -7.86 -7.41 1.96
N VAL A 172 -9.03 -7.81 1.46
CA VAL A 172 -10.26 -7.97 2.24
C VAL A 172 -10.39 -9.41 2.74
N PHE A 173 -10.72 -9.57 4.01
CA PHE A 173 -11.01 -10.85 4.65
C PHE A 173 -12.37 -10.82 5.34
N TYR A 174 -13.08 -11.94 5.27
CA TYR A 174 -14.32 -12.19 6.00
C TYR A 174 -14.00 -13.07 7.21
N LEU A 175 -14.23 -12.55 8.42
CA LEU A 175 -13.92 -13.26 9.67
C LEU A 175 -14.96 -14.34 10.01
N ASP A 176 -16.22 -14.16 9.62
CA ASP A 176 -17.33 -15.08 9.88
C ASP A 176 -18.08 -15.32 8.56
N LYS A 177 -18.32 -16.58 8.19
CA LYS A 177 -18.97 -17.00 6.92
C LYS A 177 -20.30 -17.69 7.19
#